data_AF-A0A1M7CEJ8-F1
#
_entry.id   AF-A0A1M7CEJ8-F1
#
_cell.length_a   1.000
_cell.length_b   1.000
_cell.length_c   1.000
_cell.angle_alpha   90.00
_cell.angle_beta   90.00
_cell.angle_gamma   90.00
#
_symmetry.space_group_name_H-M   'P 1'
#
loop_
_entity.id
_entity.type
_entity.pdbx_description
1 polymer ?
#
loop_
_entity_poly.entity_id
_entity_poly.type
_entity_poly.pdbx_seq_one_letter_code
_entity_poly.pdbx_strand_id
1 'polypeptide(L)'
;MFFPSQRILACYYEKLGLLRQNIPEYKKRLKLGAGQIAQAYFDEEVLRRYFGHPEKYETEDSESGGSVLSLGENTPYIWVRYSKRKLENGQIVVGAIYKDLAAMSEQNQKHWESYELKEAKFLDYEKDEAYQKFVHSQFYGEFADYIDPISGVFESLKKINESFGVDIFRNTENPLLKAPVENTLKSFCDSCSELDKLFANGNIDEKLIKKWILEKNVAEESDLYNPGKEHRPLSSAQMLKLVEQKICGSTQLSKLLKEVRDYRTMADHHIELAKEECVSYSQRFYDMCKMLLESLKNLNRNLMM
;
A
#
# COMPACT_ATOMS: atom_id res chain seq x y z
N MET A 1 34.80 16.48 -16.70
CA MET A 1 33.68 16.69 -17.65
C MET A 1 33.02 18.02 -17.27
N PHE A 2 33.00 19.00 -18.17
CA PHE A 2 32.42 20.33 -17.90
C PHE A 2 30.98 20.36 -18.40
N PHE A 3 30.00 20.42 -17.48
CA PHE A 3 28.60 20.64 -17.84
C PHE A 3 28.31 22.16 -17.87
N PRO A 4 27.59 22.67 -18.88
CA PRO A 4 27.20 24.08 -18.92
C PRO A 4 26.37 24.46 -17.69
N SER A 5 26.59 25.65 -17.15
CA SER A 5 25.77 26.14 -16.03
C SER A 5 24.31 26.34 -16.46
N GLN A 6 23.38 26.21 -15.51
CA GLN A 6 21.95 26.45 -15.74
C GLN A 6 21.68 27.81 -16.40
N ARG A 7 22.44 28.85 -16.01
CA ARG A 7 22.35 30.18 -16.62
C ARG A 7 22.70 30.17 -18.10
N ILE A 8 23.76 29.45 -18.50
CA ILE A 8 24.15 29.33 -19.91
C ILE A 8 23.06 28.59 -20.68
N LEU A 9 22.54 27.48 -20.13
CA LEU A 9 21.47 26.71 -20.76
C LEU A 9 20.19 27.54 -20.94
N ALA A 10 19.83 28.36 -19.94
CA ALA A 10 18.70 29.29 -20.05
C ALA A 10 18.90 30.28 -21.20
N CYS A 11 20.06 30.95 -21.29
CA CYS A 11 20.34 31.87 -22.40
C CYS A 11 20.23 31.19 -23.78
N TYR A 12 20.71 29.96 -23.92
CA TYR A 12 20.57 29.20 -25.17
C TYR A 12 19.12 28.79 -25.44
N TYR A 13 18.37 28.40 -24.41
CA TYR A 13 16.96 28.05 -24.51
C TYR A 13 16.12 29.22 -25.07
N GLU A 14 16.38 30.43 -24.60
CA GLU A 14 15.74 31.64 -25.11
C GLU A 14 16.19 31.97 -26.55
N LYS A 15 17.51 31.96 -26.80
CA LYS A 15 18.09 32.28 -28.12
C LYS A 15 17.60 31.35 -29.24
N LEU A 16 17.41 30.07 -28.93
CA LEU A 16 16.88 29.08 -29.88
C LEU A 16 15.35 29.18 -30.08
N GLY A 17 14.69 30.18 -29.47
CA GLY A 17 13.25 30.38 -29.59
C GLY A 17 12.41 29.29 -28.91
N LEU A 18 13.03 28.45 -28.07
CA LEU A 18 12.36 27.29 -27.45
C LEU A 18 11.27 27.71 -26.46
N LEU A 19 11.35 28.93 -25.91
CA LEU A 19 10.27 29.55 -25.13
C LEU A 19 8.93 29.56 -25.89
N ARG A 20 8.95 29.76 -27.21
CA ARG A 20 7.73 29.88 -28.03
C ARG A 20 7.15 28.52 -28.46
N GLN A 21 7.83 27.43 -28.14
CA GLN A 21 7.45 26.08 -28.56
C GLN A 21 6.56 25.35 -27.53
N ASN A 22 6.10 26.04 -26.47
CA ASN A 22 5.25 25.46 -25.40
C ASN A 22 5.75 24.10 -24.90
N ILE A 23 7.07 23.99 -24.70
CA ILE A 23 7.68 22.73 -24.26
C ILE A 23 7.17 22.41 -22.83
N PRO A 24 6.69 21.16 -22.60
CA PRO A 24 6.22 20.73 -21.28
C PRO A 24 7.27 20.92 -20.17
N GLU A 25 6.80 21.20 -18.95
CA GLU A 25 7.63 21.71 -17.85
C GLU A 25 8.83 20.80 -17.52
N TYR A 26 8.65 19.48 -17.38
CA TYR A 26 9.75 18.58 -17.02
C TYR A 26 10.75 18.40 -18.17
N LYS A 27 10.25 18.43 -19.41
CA LYS A 27 11.12 18.42 -20.60
C LYS A 27 11.93 19.72 -20.71
N LYS A 28 11.33 20.86 -20.33
CA LYS A 28 12.01 22.15 -20.22
C LYS A 28 13.07 22.12 -19.12
N ARG A 29 12.77 21.61 -17.93
CA ARG A 29 13.74 21.48 -16.83
C ARG A 29 14.96 20.64 -17.22
N LEU A 30 14.77 19.51 -17.91
CA LEU A 30 15.89 18.73 -18.45
C LEU A 30 16.74 19.52 -19.46
N LYS A 31 16.12 20.28 -20.37
CA LYS A 31 16.84 21.16 -21.31
C LYS A 31 17.60 22.28 -20.60
N LEU A 32 17.17 22.66 -19.40
CA LEU A 32 17.83 23.65 -18.55
C LEU A 32 18.83 23.04 -17.57
N GLY A 33 19.14 21.75 -17.68
CA GLY A 33 20.21 21.10 -16.92
C GLY A 33 19.77 20.35 -15.67
N ALA A 34 18.47 20.08 -15.49
CA ALA A 34 18.03 19.14 -14.46
C ALA A 34 18.67 17.76 -14.68
N GLY A 35 19.10 17.11 -13.59
CA GLY A 35 19.70 15.78 -13.66
C GLY A 35 18.70 14.75 -14.20
N GLN A 36 19.12 13.93 -15.16
CA GLN A 36 18.22 12.96 -15.81
C GLN A 36 17.61 11.95 -14.81
N ILE A 37 18.39 11.58 -13.79
CA ILE A 37 17.99 10.65 -12.72
C ILE A 37 17.59 11.38 -11.43
N ALA A 38 17.64 12.72 -11.42
CA ALA A 38 17.17 13.47 -10.27
C ALA A 38 15.64 13.34 -10.16
N GLN A 39 15.14 13.51 -8.94
CA GLN A 39 13.72 13.37 -8.64
C GLN A 39 13.09 14.74 -8.38
N ALA A 40 11.86 14.91 -8.86
CA ALA A 40 10.93 15.91 -8.33
C ALA A 40 10.05 15.24 -7.27
N TYR A 41 9.60 15.99 -6.28
CA TYR A 41 8.82 15.46 -5.16
C TYR A 41 7.41 16.02 -5.15
N PHE A 42 6.45 15.18 -4.79
CA PHE A 42 5.02 15.41 -4.95
C PHE A 42 4.27 14.95 -3.70
N ASP A 43 3.12 15.56 -3.46
CA ASP A 43 2.14 14.98 -2.54
C ASP A 43 1.73 13.57 -3.02
N GLU A 44 1.50 12.64 -2.08
CA GLU A 44 1.12 11.25 -2.37
C GLU A 44 -0.20 11.17 -3.17
N GLU A 45 -1.08 12.17 -3.01
CA GLU A 45 -2.36 12.30 -3.73
C GLU A 45 -2.21 12.30 -5.26
N VAL A 46 -1.02 12.63 -5.80
CA VAL A 46 -0.75 12.57 -7.25
C VAL A 46 -1.07 11.18 -7.83
N LEU A 47 -0.93 10.13 -7.03
CA LEU A 47 -1.16 8.74 -7.41
C LEU A 47 -2.64 8.35 -7.48
N ARG A 48 -3.55 9.12 -6.86
CA ARG A 48 -4.99 8.84 -6.79
C ARG A 48 -5.60 8.60 -8.16
N ARG A 49 -5.23 9.42 -9.14
CA ARG A 49 -5.71 9.33 -10.53
C ARG A 49 -5.41 7.97 -11.17
N TYR A 50 -4.31 7.34 -10.80
CA TYR A 50 -3.89 6.06 -11.37
C TYR A 50 -4.50 4.91 -10.59
N PHE A 51 -4.50 4.98 -9.25
CA PHE A 51 -4.95 3.88 -8.41
C PHE A 51 -6.46 3.64 -8.50
N GLY A 52 -7.25 4.69 -8.78
CA GLY A 52 -8.69 4.60 -8.99
C GLY A 52 -9.13 4.06 -10.36
N HIS A 53 -8.19 3.77 -11.27
CA HIS A 53 -8.48 3.26 -12.62
C HIS A 53 -7.63 2.02 -12.97
N PRO A 54 -7.78 0.89 -12.25
CA PRO A 54 -7.02 -0.33 -12.52
C PRO A 54 -7.28 -0.90 -13.93
N GLU A 55 -8.38 -0.52 -14.58
CA GLU A 55 -8.68 -0.87 -15.97
C GLU A 55 -7.81 -0.10 -16.99
N LYS A 56 -7.17 0.99 -16.58
CA LYS A 56 -6.34 1.86 -17.43
C LYS A 56 -4.86 1.83 -17.06
N TYR A 57 -4.53 1.45 -15.84
CA TYR A 57 -3.16 1.50 -15.35
C TYR A 57 -2.80 0.23 -14.59
N GLU A 58 -1.62 -0.28 -14.90
CA GLU A 58 -0.91 -1.23 -14.07
C GLU A 58 -0.13 -0.45 -13.03
N THR A 59 -0.30 -0.81 -11.76
CA THR A 59 0.26 -0.09 -10.62
C THR A 59 0.91 -1.06 -9.67
N GLU A 60 2.19 -0.84 -9.39
CA GLU A 60 2.92 -1.48 -8.30
C GLU A 60 3.13 -0.44 -7.21
N ASP A 61 2.83 -0.78 -5.95
CA ASP A 61 3.00 0.16 -4.82
C ASP A 61 3.51 -0.56 -3.57
N SER A 62 4.54 0.00 -2.96
CA SER A 62 5.15 -0.50 -1.71
C SER A 62 5.52 0.67 -0.80
N GLU A 63 5.99 0.35 0.41
CA GLU A 63 6.50 1.36 1.35
C GLU A 63 7.70 2.15 0.81
N SER A 64 8.49 1.56 -0.10
CA SER A 64 9.67 2.19 -0.69
C SER A 64 9.37 3.02 -1.95
N GLY A 65 8.24 2.78 -2.60
CA GLY A 65 7.96 3.29 -3.94
C GLY A 65 7.26 2.27 -4.83
N GLY A 66 7.21 2.57 -6.12
CA GLY A 66 6.43 1.78 -7.05
C GLY A 66 6.54 2.27 -8.49
N SER A 67 5.61 1.79 -9.31
CA SER A 67 5.53 2.14 -10.72
C SER A 67 4.09 2.29 -11.20
N VAL A 68 3.89 3.18 -12.18
CA VAL A 68 2.63 3.32 -12.91
C VAL A 68 2.92 3.17 -14.40
N LEU A 69 2.20 2.24 -15.03
CA LEU A 69 2.25 1.97 -16.46
C LEU A 69 0.85 2.06 -17.07
N SER A 70 0.69 2.77 -18.19
CA SER A 70 -0.57 2.79 -18.95
C SER A 70 -0.85 1.43 -19.60
N LEU A 71 -2.10 0.98 -19.48
CA LEU A 71 -2.63 -0.19 -20.18
C LEU A 71 -3.43 0.23 -21.41
N GLY A 72 -3.20 -0.48 -22.52
CA GLY A 72 -3.96 -0.34 -23.76
C GLY A 72 -3.60 0.88 -24.62
N GLU A 73 -4.01 0.84 -25.88
CA GLU A 73 -3.64 1.86 -26.89
C GLU A 73 -4.40 3.19 -26.75
N ASN A 74 -5.58 3.16 -26.11
CA ASN A 74 -6.44 4.33 -25.94
C ASN A 74 -6.11 5.15 -24.67
N THR A 75 -5.22 4.64 -23.81
CA THR A 75 -4.77 5.33 -22.61
C THR A 75 -3.52 6.15 -22.93
N PRO A 76 -3.47 7.45 -22.57
CA PRO A 76 -2.25 8.24 -22.77
C PRO A 76 -1.05 7.56 -22.11
N TYR A 77 0.00 7.33 -22.92
CA TYR A 77 1.20 6.62 -22.45
C TYR A 77 1.77 7.28 -21.18
N ILE A 78 1.94 6.45 -20.15
CA ILE A 78 2.67 6.80 -18.94
C ILE A 78 3.52 5.61 -18.54
N TRP A 79 4.78 5.87 -18.23
CA TRP A 79 5.63 4.94 -17.50
C TRP A 79 6.45 5.78 -16.53
N VAL A 80 6.13 5.65 -15.24
CA VAL A 80 6.81 6.40 -14.18
C VAL A 80 7.13 5.50 -13.02
N ARG A 81 8.41 5.51 -12.66
CA ARG A 81 8.88 4.93 -11.41
C ARG A 81 8.96 6.04 -10.38
N TYR A 82 8.54 5.72 -9.16
CA TYR A 82 8.53 6.68 -8.08
C TYR A 82 9.05 6.05 -6.78
N SER A 83 9.70 6.88 -5.97
CA SER A 83 10.04 6.58 -4.59
C SER A 83 8.95 7.07 -3.65
N LYS A 84 8.86 6.48 -2.47
CA LYS A 84 8.23 7.09 -1.30
C LYS A 84 9.35 7.55 -0.36
N ARG A 85 9.29 8.80 0.09
CA ARG A 85 10.30 9.39 0.96
C ARG A 85 9.63 10.12 2.12
N LYS A 86 10.23 10.04 3.31
CA LYS A 86 9.72 10.72 4.49
C LYS A 86 10.26 12.14 4.59
N LEU A 87 9.38 13.07 4.95
CA LEU A 87 9.74 14.41 5.42
C LEU A 87 10.13 14.36 6.90
N GLU A 88 10.80 15.41 7.40
CA GLU A 88 11.20 15.53 8.82
C GLU A 88 9.99 15.43 9.78
N ASN A 89 8.82 15.87 9.33
CA ASN A 89 7.58 15.79 10.10
C ASN A 89 6.93 14.39 10.06
N GLY A 90 7.50 13.43 9.32
CA GLY A 90 7.01 12.07 9.16
C GLY A 90 6.00 11.85 8.02
N GLN A 91 5.61 12.90 7.29
CA GLN A 91 4.76 12.76 6.11
C GLN A 91 5.50 12.02 4.99
N ILE A 92 4.77 11.21 4.22
CA ILE A 92 5.29 10.52 3.06
C ILE A 92 5.01 11.35 1.80
N VAL A 93 6.01 11.47 0.94
CA VAL A 93 5.92 12.15 -0.35
C VAL A 93 6.41 11.23 -1.47
N VAL A 94 5.95 11.49 -2.68
CA VAL A 94 6.28 10.70 -3.87
C VAL A 94 7.41 11.38 -4.64
N GLY A 95 8.51 10.69 -4.88
CA GLY A 95 9.62 11.19 -5.70
C GLY A 95 9.60 10.56 -7.09
N ALA A 96 9.42 11.32 -8.16
CA ALA A 96 9.43 10.79 -9.53
C ALA A 96 10.62 11.30 -10.34
N ILE A 97 11.19 10.42 -11.17
CA ILE A 97 12.41 10.70 -11.96
C ILE A 97 12.08 11.70 -13.08
N TYR A 98 12.89 12.75 -13.24
CA TYR A 98 12.68 13.78 -14.28
C TYR A 98 12.57 13.19 -15.69
N LYS A 99 13.39 12.19 -16.02
CA LYS A 99 13.34 11.51 -17.32
C LYS A 99 11.98 10.86 -17.57
N ASP A 100 11.44 10.19 -16.56
CA ASP A 100 10.15 9.50 -16.65
C ASP A 100 9.01 10.53 -16.78
N LEU A 101 9.03 11.59 -15.98
CA LEU A 101 8.10 12.72 -16.08
C LEU A 101 8.14 13.41 -17.46
N ALA A 102 9.34 13.65 -17.99
CA ALA A 102 9.51 14.33 -19.27
C ALA A 102 9.07 13.50 -20.49
N ALA A 103 8.98 12.16 -20.33
CA ALA A 103 8.48 11.26 -21.36
C ALA A 103 6.95 11.25 -21.45
N MET A 104 6.25 11.77 -20.44
CA MET A 104 4.80 11.84 -20.42
C MET A 104 4.24 12.90 -21.37
N SER A 105 2.95 12.76 -21.72
CA SER A 105 2.18 13.80 -22.39
C SER A 105 2.12 15.09 -21.55
N GLU A 106 1.89 16.24 -22.21
CA GLU A 106 1.77 17.54 -21.54
C GLU A 106 0.68 17.54 -20.46
N GLN A 107 -0.45 16.90 -20.71
CA GLN A 107 -1.55 16.81 -19.75
C GLN A 107 -1.16 16.02 -18.50
N ASN A 108 -0.39 14.94 -18.66
CA ASN A 108 0.11 14.17 -17.52
C ASN A 108 1.17 14.96 -16.76
N GLN A 109 2.08 15.66 -17.45
CA GLN A 109 3.05 16.54 -16.78
C GLN A 109 2.36 17.64 -15.96
N LYS A 110 1.30 18.27 -16.49
CA LYS A 110 0.50 19.27 -15.77
C LYS A 110 -0.19 18.70 -14.54
N HIS A 111 -0.70 17.45 -14.62
CA HIS A 111 -1.25 16.74 -13.47
C HIS A 111 -0.20 16.56 -12.39
N TRP A 112 0.99 16.06 -12.71
CA TRP A 112 2.06 15.91 -11.72
C TRP A 112 2.49 17.27 -11.15
N GLU A 113 2.65 18.28 -12.00
CA GLU A 113 3.07 19.62 -11.60
C GLU A 113 2.14 20.26 -10.56
N SER A 114 0.82 19.99 -10.62
CA SER A 114 -0.12 20.55 -9.64
C SER A 114 0.04 20.00 -8.22
N TYR A 115 0.73 18.86 -8.06
CA TYR A 115 1.04 18.26 -6.75
C TYR A 115 2.52 18.44 -6.35
N GLU A 116 3.32 19.13 -7.17
CA GLU A 116 4.76 19.27 -6.94
C GLU A 116 5.06 20.13 -5.71
N LEU A 117 5.86 19.58 -4.79
CA LEU A 117 6.36 20.30 -3.63
C LEU A 117 7.46 21.27 -4.07
N LYS A 118 7.28 22.56 -3.77
CA LYS A 118 8.28 23.60 -4.07
C LYS A 118 9.45 23.57 -3.10
N GLU A 119 9.17 23.26 -1.84
CA GLU A 119 10.16 23.14 -0.77
C GLU A 119 9.79 21.94 0.11
N ALA A 120 10.76 21.07 0.39
CA ALA A 120 10.57 19.88 1.20
C ALA A 120 11.80 19.68 2.11
N LYS A 121 11.55 19.48 3.40
CA LYS A 121 12.58 19.09 4.37
C LYS A 121 12.48 17.59 4.59
N PHE A 122 13.44 16.87 4.03
CA PHE A 122 13.46 15.41 4.08
C PHE A 122 14.03 14.90 5.38
N LEU A 123 13.50 13.78 5.85
CA LEU A 123 14.16 12.98 6.86
C LEU A 123 15.57 12.59 6.39
N ASP A 124 16.51 12.56 7.32
CA ASP A 124 17.89 12.14 7.04
C ASP A 124 17.90 10.78 6.35
N TYR A 125 18.73 10.63 5.30
CA TYR A 125 18.80 9.42 4.48
C TYR A 125 18.99 8.15 5.34
N GLU A 126 19.90 8.21 6.32
CA GLU A 126 20.21 7.10 7.24
C GLU A 126 19.02 6.65 8.11
N LYS A 127 17.99 7.49 8.27
CA LYS A 127 16.79 7.21 9.06
C LYS A 127 15.61 6.76 8.20
N ASP A 128 15.72 6.82 6.87
CA ASP A 128 14.65 6.45 5.93
C ASP A 128 15.00 5.15 5.20
N GLU A 129 14.91 4.02 5.90
CA GLU A 129 15.26 2.69 5.36
C GLU A 129 14.49 2.35 4.08
N ALA A 130 13.22 2.75 3.99
CA ALA A 130 12.39 2.48 2.82
C ALA A 130 12.93 3.22 1.59
N TYR A 131 13.32 4.50 1.76
CA TYR A 131 13.95 5.27 0.70
C TYR A 131 15.35 4.77 0.34
N GLN A 132 16.14 4.32 1.32
CA GLN A 132 17.44 3.68 1.06
C GLN A 132 17.26 2.47 0.13
N LYS A 133 16.32 1.57 0.45
CA LYS A 133 16.02 0.40 -0.40
C LYS A 133 15.66 0.79 -1.83
N PHE A 134 14.86 1.85 -2.02
CA PHE A 134 14.57 2.38 -3.34
C PHE A 134 15.83 2.83 -4.08
N VAL A 135 16.72 3.56 -3.40
CA VAL A 135 17.96 4.05 -4.01
C VAL A 135 18.88 2.89 -4.40
N HIS A 136 19.07 1.91 -3.51
CA HIS A 136 19.88 0.71 -3.74
C HIS A 136 19.39 -0.12 -4.93
N SER A 137 18.08 -0.34 -5.02
CA SER A 137 17.50 -1.07 -6.15
C SER A 137 17.52 -0.30 -7.46
N GLN A 138 17.04 0.96 -7.48
CA GLN A 138 16.82 1.68 -8.73
C GLN A 138 18.09 2.31 -9.30
N PHE A 139 19.06 2.66 -8.46
CA PHE A 139 20.28 3.35 -8.90
C PHE A 139 21.54 2.50 -8.76
N TYR A 140 21.61 1.61 -7.76
CA TYR A 140 22.77 0.71 -7.58
C TYR A 140 22.56 -0.69 -8.15
N GLY A 141 21.36 -1.02 -8.63
CA GLY A 141 21.06 -2.30 -9.27
C GLY A 141 21.08 -3.48 -8.29
N GLU A 142 20.92 -3.21 -7.00
CA GLU A 142 20.86 -4.24 -5.98
C GLU A 142 19.49 -4.92 -5.98
N PHE A 143 19.48 -6.23 -5.70
CA PHE A 143 18.24 -6.93 -5.38
C PHE A 143 17.77 -6.43 -4.02
N ALA A 144 16.82 -5.48 -4.01
CA ALA A 144 16.17 -5.05 -2.78
C ALA A 144 14.87 -5.84 -2.59
N ASP A 145 14.78 -6.59 -1.49
CA ASP A 145 13.52 -7.14 -1.03
C ASP A 145 12.67 -5.98 -0.48
N TYR A 146 11.83 -5.41 -1.35
CA TYR A 146 10.81 -4.47 -0.91
C TYR A 146 9.83 -5.21 0.01
N ILE A 147 9.57 -4.63 1.18
CA ILE A 147 8.54 -5.18 2.05
C ILE A 147 7.21 -4.72 1.48
N ASP A 148 6.52 -5.63 0.80
CA ASP A 148 5.11 -5.48 0.48
C ASP A 148 4.28 -6.27 1.50
N PRO A 149 3.83 -5.63 2.60
CA PRO A 149 3.07 -6.32 3.62
C PRO A 149 1.67 -6.71 3.11
N ILE A 150 1.13 -6.07 2.07
CA ILE A 150 -0.18 -6.40 1.50
C ILE A 150 -0.08 -7.74 0.76
N SER A 151 0.87 -7.86 -0.16
CA SER A 151 1.13 -9.14 -0.84
C SER A 151 1.53 -10.23 0.15
N GLY A 152 2.29 -9.89 1.19
CA GLY A 152 2.59 -10.84 2.27
C GLY A 152 1.36 -11.38 2.99
N VAL A 153 0.32 -10.56 3.21
CA VAL A 153 -0.96 -11.00 3.78
C VAL A 153 -1.65 -11.99 2.83
N PHE A 154 -1.69 -11.69 1.53
CA PHE A 154 -2.28 -12.59 0.53
C PHE A 154 -1.60 -13.97 0.51
N GLU A 155 -0.26 -13.99 0.47
CA GLU A 155 0.50 -15.25 0.51
C GLU A 155 0.27 -16.02 1.81
N SER A 156 0.15 -15.31 2.94
CA SER A 156 -0.07 -15.95 4.23
C SER A 156 -1.46 -16.58 4.32
N LEU A 157 -2.48 -15.98 3.72
CA LEU A 157 -3.81 -16.60 3.62
C LEU A 157 -3.79 -17.90 2.81
N LYS A 158 -3.06 -17.91 1.68
CA LYS A 158 -2.87 -19.14 0.88
C LYS A 158 -2.19 -20.24 1.69
N LYS A 159 -1.10 -19.90 2.39
CA LYS A 159 -0.36 -20.84 3.25
C LYS A 159 -1.22 -21.38 4.41
N ILE A 160 -2.10 -20.54 4.95
CA ILE A 160 -3.05 -20.98 5.98
C ILE A 160 -4.03 -21.98 5.38
N ASN A 161 -4.66 -21.72 4.22
CA ASN A 161 -5.52 -22.70 3.55
C ASN A 161 -4.80 -24.04 3.32
N GLU A 162 -3.54 -24.00 2.86
CA GLU A 162 -2.70 -25.19 2.69
C GLU A 162 -2.52 -25.95 4.02
N SER A 163 -2.27 -25.25 5.12
CA SER A 163 -2.12 -25.85 6.46
C SER A 163 -3.41 -26.44 7.00
N PHE A 164 -4.56 -25.84 6.66
CA PHE A 164 -5.87 -26.42 6.95
C PHE A 164 -6.16 -27.65 6.05
N GLY A 165 -5.49 -27.78 4.90
CA GLY A 165 -5.77 -28.79 3.87
C GLY A 165 -7.08 -28.54 3.12
N VAL A 166 -7.71 -27.37 3.33
CA VAL A 166 -8.96 -26.94 2.72
C VAL A 166 -8.98 -25.42 2.61
N ASP A 167 -9.73 -24.89 1.63
CA ASP A 167 -9.86 -23.45 1.43
C ASP A 167 -10.82 -22.81 2.44
N ILE A 168 -10.34 -22.60 3.67
CA ILE A 168 -11.12 -21.91 4.71
C ILE A 168 -11.36 -20.44 4.35
N PHE A 169 -10.40 -19.79 3.70
CA PHE A 169 -10.56 -18.46 3.11
C PHE A 169 -10.87 -18.63 1.63
N ARG A 170 -12.08 -18.22 1.21
CA ARG A 170 -12.55 -18.36 -0.18
C ARG A 170 -11.76 -17.48 -1.14
N ASN A 171 -11.48 -16.25 -0.73
CA ASN A 171 -10.62 -15.31 -1.45
C ASN A 171 -9.39 -15.03 -0.60
N THR A 172 -8.20 -15.22 -1.19
CA THR A 172 -6.92 -14.91 -0.55
C THR A 172 -6.33 -13.59 -1.04
N GLU A 173 -6.97 -12.94 -2.00
CA GLU A 173 -6.51 -11.71 -2.66
C GLU A 173 -7.68 -10.72 -2.78
N ASN A 174 -7.36 -9.43 -2.77
CA ASN A 174 -8.30 -8.36 -3.10
C ASN A 174 -7.60 -7.33 -4.00
N PRO A 175 -7.89 -7.28 -5.31
CA PRO A 175 -7.26 -6.32 -6.24
C PRO A 175 -7.50 -4.84 -5.90
N LEU A 176 -8.53 -4.55 -5.11
CA LEU A 176 -8.86 -3.19 -4.66
C LEU A 176 -8.11 -2.79 -3.39
N LEU A 177 -7.45 -3.74 -2.71
CA LEU A 177 -6.71 -3.46 -1.49
C LEU A 177 -5.42 -2.73 -1.81
N LYS A 178 -5.35 -1.46 -1.39
CA LYS A 178 -4.19 -0.58 -1.57
C LYS A 178 -4.02 0.28 -0.32
N ALA A 179 -2.81 0.81 -0.11
CA ALA A 179 -2.60 1.84 0.91
C ALA A 179 -3.30 3.15 0.51
N PRO A 180 -3.77 3.96 1.47
CA PRO A 180 -4.41 5.23 1.18
C PRO A 180 -3.38 6.22 0.63
N VAL A 181 -3.64 6.78 -0.55
CA VAL A 181 -2.80 7.82 -1.16
C VAL A 181 -3.21 9.24 -0.77
N GLU A 182 -4.44 9.41 -0.31
CA GLU A 182 -4.90 10.66 0.29
C GLU A 182 -4.70 10.56 1.80
N ASN A 183 -4.10 11.58 2.38
CA ASN A 183 -3.80 11.58 3.80
C ASN A 183 -5.02 11.99 4.65
N THR A 184 -6.13 11.25 4.50
CA THR A 184 -7.37 11.47 5.22
C THR A 184 -7.82 10.22 5.97
N LEU A 185 -8.52 10.42 7.09
CA LEU A 185 -9.12 9.31 7.86
C LEU A 185 -10.08 8.49 7.00
N LYS A 186 -10.82 9.14 6.10
CA LYS A 186 -11.77 8.44 5.22
C LYS A 186 -11.04 7.45 4.32
N SER A 187 -10.01 7.90 3.60
CA SER A 187 -9.26 7.06 2.66
C SER A 187 -8.56 5.91 3.40
N PHE A 188 -8.11 6.15 4.63
CA PHE A 188 -7.63 5.10 5.54
C PHE A 188 -8.70 4.06 5.87
N CYS A 189 -9.89 4.49 6.32
CA CYS A 189 -10.98 3.57 6.64
C CYS A 189 -11.48 2.80 5.41
N ASP A 190 -11.48 3.42 4.22
CA ASP A 190 -11.80 2.76 2.95
C ASP A 190 -10.79 1.63 2.68
N SER A 191 -9.50 1.87 2.91
CA SER A 191 -8.43 0.86 2.79
C SER A 191 -8.59 -0.28 3.82
N CYS A 192 -8.91 0.06 5.08
CA CYS A 192 -9.24 -0.93 6.12
C CYS A 192 -10.49 -1.75 5.78
N SER A 193 -11.48 -1.15 5.10
CA SER A 193 -12.69 -1.85 4.65
C SER A 193 -12.37 -2.88 3.59
N GLU A 194 -11.50 -2.55 2.62
CA GLU A 194 -11.00 -3.52 1.64
C GLU A 194 -10.16 -4.63 2.29
N LEU A 195 -9.43 -4.33 3.36
CA LEU A 195 -8.66 -5.31 4.14
C LEU A 195 -9.58 -6.27 4.91
N ASP A 196 -10.60 -5.76 5.61
CA ASP A 196 -11.57 -6.59 6.38
C ASP A 196 -12.31 -7.57 5.47
N LYS A 197 -12.54 -7.26 4.18
CA LYS A 197 -13.19 -8.20 3.24
C LYS A 197 -12.48 -9.55 3.14
N LEU A 198 -11.16 -9.60 3.34
CA LEU A 198 -10.39 -10.85 3.37
C LEU A 198 -10.70 -11.71 4.61
N PHE A 199 -11.20 -11.11 5.69
CA PHE A 199 -11.44 -11.76 6.99
C PHE A 199 -12.91 -11.68 7.43
N ALA A 200 -13.77 -11.10 6.60
CA ALA A 200 -15.18 -10.94 6.87
C ALA A 200 -15.87 -12.31 6.91
N ASN A 201 -16.99 -12.40 7.63
CA ASN A 201 -17.69 -13.67 7.83
C ASN A 201 -18.11 -14.36 6.52
N GLY A 202 -18.28 -13.60 5.42
CA GLY A 202 -18.61 -14.15 4.10
C GLY A 202 -17.42 -14.78 3.36
N ASN A 203 -16.19 -14.44 3.74
CA ASN A 203 -14.98 -14.99 3.13
C ASN A 203 -14.46 -16.24 3.85
N ILE A 204 -14.74 -16.37 5.15
CA ILE A 204 -14.36 -17.54 5.95
C ILE A 204 -15.47 -18.60 5.88
N ASP A 205 -15.15 -19.80 5.39
CA ASP A 205 -16.11 -20.89 5.31
C ASP A 205 -16.33 -21.53 6.69
N GLU A 206 -17.44 -21.15 7.33
CA GLU A 206 -17.84 -21.60 8.66
C GLU A 206 -17.95 -23.14 8.77
N LYS A 207 -18.41 -23.81 7.70
CA LYS A 207 -18.58 -25.26 7.73
C LYS A 207 -17.23 -25.97 7.71
N LEU A 208 -16.31 -25.49 6.87
CA LEU A 208 -14.98 -26.07 6.74
C LEU A 208 -14.15 -25.85 8.01
N ILE A 209 -14.15 -24.64 8.57
CA ILE A 209 -13.41 -24.38 9.81
C ILE A 209 -13.99 -25.17 11.00
N LYS A 210 -15.33 -25.26 11.11
CA LYS A 210 -15.99 -26.10 12.14
C LYS A 210 -15.57 -27.56 12.01
N LYS A 211 -15.66 -28.11 10.80
CA LYS A 211 -15.29 -29.50 10.52
C LYS A 211 -13.84 -29.75 10.92
N TRP A 212 -12.93 -28.87 10.51
CA TRP A 212 -11.51 -28.99 10.82
C TRP A 212 -11.22 -28.94 12.33
N ILE A 213 -11.86 -28.01 13.07
CA ILE A 213 -11.71 -27.90 14.54
C ILE A 213 -12.03 -29.23 15.22
N LEU A 214 -13.13 -29.87 14.82
CA LEU A 214 -13.59 -31.13 15.39
C LEU A 214 -12.70 -32.31 14.97
N GLU A 215 -12.34 -32.40 13.68
CA GLU A 215 -11.50 -33.49 13.15
C GLU A 215 -10.07 -33.47 13.72
N LYS A 216 -9.56 -32.28 14.05
CA LYS A 216 -8.22 -32.09 14.63
C LYS A 216 -8.24 -32.02 16.15
N ASN A 217 -9.38 -32.22 16.81
CA ASN A 217 -9.55 -32.13 18.27
C ASN A 217 -9.00 -30.82 18.86
N VAL A 218 -9.14 -29.71 18.14
CA VAL A 218 -8.68 -28.39 18.62
C VAL A 218 -9.61 -27.84 19.70
N ALA A 219 -10.90 -28.16 19.59
CA ALA A 219 -11.92 -27.81 20.58
C ALA A 219 -13.08 -28.82 20.52
N GLU A 220 -13.86 -28.90 21.60
CA GLU A 220 -15.05 -29.75 21.66
C GLU A 220 -16.26 -29.09 20.99
N GLU A 221 -17.31 -29.86 20.69
CA GLU A 221 -18.53 -29.30 20.09
C GLU A 221 -19.20 -28.25 20.98
N SER A 222 -19.07 -28.39 22.30
CA SER A 222 -19.54 -27.42 23.31
C SER A 222 -18.84 -26.06 23.18
N ASP A 223 -17.57 -26.02 22.79
CA ASP A 223 -16.77 -24.80 22.61
C ASP A 223 -17.21 -23.99 21.36
N LEU A 224 -18.03 -24.59 20.47
CA LEU A 224 -18.50 -23.96 19.24
C LEU A 224 -19.76 -23.11 19.41
N TYR A 225 -20.21 -22.92 20.65
CA TYR A 225 -21.36 -22.11 21.01
C TYR A 225 -20.96 -20.95 21.90
N ASN A 226 -21.72 -19.86 21.84
CA ASN A 226 -21.44 -18.71 22.70
C ASN A 226 -21.70 -19.07 24.17
N PRO A 227 -20.83 -18.66 25.12
CA PRO A 227 -21.01 -18.94 26.54
C PRO A 227 -22.39 -18.50 27.04
N GLY A 228 -23.10 -19.41 27.72
CA GLY A 228 -24.45 -19.17 28.23
C GLY A 228 -25.55 -19.08 27.17
N LYS A 229 -25.25 -19.43 25.90
CA LYS A 229 -26.18 -19.46 24.78
C LYS A 229 -25.97 -20.72 23.94
N GLU A 230 -26.34 -21.87 24.49
CA GLU A 230 -26.18 -23.21 23.87
C GLU A 230 -26.82 -23.34 22.48
N HIS A 231 -27.73 -22.46 22.09
CA HIS A 231 -28.35 -22.44 20.76
C HIS A 231 -27.75 -21.42 19.79
N ARG A 232 -26.74 -20.65 20.22
CA ARG A 232 -26.11 -19.63 19.37
C ARG A 232 -24.70 -20.05 18.98
N PRO A 233 -24.48 -20.59 17.77
CA PRO A 233 -23.16 -20.98 17.31
C PRO A 233 -22.23 -19.77 17.21
N LEU A 234 -20.93 -20.02 17.31
CA LEU A 234 -19.90 -19.02 17.02
C LEU A 234 -19.97 -18.60 15.55
N SER A 235 -19.77 -17.32 15.27
CA SER A 235 -19.52 -16.84 13.90
C SER A 235 -18.16 -17.33 13.39
N SER A 236 -17.94 -17.32 12.07
CA SER A 236 -16.67 -17.73 11.48
C SER A 236 -15.46 -16.93 12.01
N ALA A 237 -15.59 -15.63 12.28
CA ALA A 237 -14.54 -14.85 12.95
C ALA A 237 -14.29 -15.30 14.40
N GLN A 238 -15.34 -15.71 15.14
CA GLN A 238 -15.17 -16.25 16.48
C GLN A 238 -14.57 -17.66 16.46
N MET A 239 -14.86 -18.48 15.45
CA MET A 239 -14.22 -19.77 15.25
C MET A 239 -12.73 -19.60 14.93
N LEU A 240 -12.37 -18.63 14.07
CA LEU A 240 -10.96 -18.30 13.82
C LEU A 240 -10.25 -17.86 15.10
N LYS A 241 -10.90 -17.05 15.94
CA LYS A 241 -10.39 -16.68 17.27
C LYS A 241 -10.21 -17.88 18.19
N LEU A 242 -11.13 -18.83 18.18
CA LEU A 242 -11.03 -20.06 18.96
C LEU A 242 -9.81 -20.88 18.50
N VAL A 243 -9.62 -21.05 17.19
CA VAL A 243 -8.44 -21.71 16.62
C VAL A 243 -7.17 -21.01 17.07
N GLU A 244 -7.09 -19.69 16.89
CA GLU A 244 -5.92 -18.90 17.31
C GLU A 244 -5.62 -19.10 18.80
N GLN A 245 -6.64 -19.05 19.65
CA GLN A 245 -6.48 -19.21 21.09
C GLN A 245 -6.00 -20.61 21.48
N LYS A 246 -6.57 -21.66 20.88
CA LYS A 246 -6.26 -23.06 21.22
C LYS A 246 -4.90 -23.49 20.67
N ILE A 247 -4.53 -23.00 19.49
CA ILE A 247 -3.30 -23.40 18.79
C ILE A 247 -2.11 -22.52 19.16
N CYS A 248 -2.29 -21.20 19.21
CA CYS A 248 -1.20 -20.25 19.48
C CYS A 248 -1.13 -19.80 20.94
N GLY A 249 -2.16 -20.05 21.75
CA GLY A 249 -2.27 -19.48 23.10
C GLY A 249 -2.47 -17.95 23.10
N SER A 250 -2.81 -17.36 21.95
CA SER A 250 -2.94 -15.90 21.76
C SER A 250 -4.24 -15.51 21.07
N THR A 251 -4.58 -14.23 21.10
CA THR A 251 -5.71 -13.65 20.34
C THR A 251 -5.32 -12.38 19.61
N GLN A 252 -4.03 -12.25 19.25
CA GLN A 252 -3.46 -11.06 18.64
C GLN A 252 -4.01 -10.82 17.24
N LEU A 253 -4.07 -11.86 16.39
CA LEU A 253 -4.68 -11.77 15.06
C LEU A 253 -6.13 -11.32 15.20
N SER A 254 -6.90 -11.97 16.07
CA SER A 254 -8.32 -11.65 16.28
C SER A 254 -8.54 -10.22 16.80
N LYS A 255 -7.62 -9.69 17.61
CA LYS A 255 -7.67 -8.29 18.08
C LYS A 255 -7.38 -7.32 16.94
N LEU A 256 -6.35 -7.58 16.13
CA LEU A 256 -6.03 -6.76 14.96
C LEU A 256 -7.17 -6.77 13.94
N LEU A 257 -7.74 -7.93 13.64
CA LEU A 257 -8.90 -8.05 12.75
C LEU A 257 -10.13 -7.29 13.28
N LYS A 258 -10.33 -7.29 14.60
CA LYS A 258 -11.37 -6.47 15.21
C LYS A 258 -11.08 -4.98 15.00
N GLU A 259 -9.85 -4.53 15.21
CA GLU A 259 -9.46 -3.14 14.99
C GLU A 259 -9.71 -2.69 13.54
N VAL A 260 -9.30 -3.50 12.55
CA VAL A 260 -9.58 -3.24 11.12
C VAL A 260 -11.08 -3.10 10.87
N ARG A 261 -11.89 -4.00 11.46
CA ARG A 261 -13.36 -3.97 11.34
C ARG A 261 -14.00 -2.77 12.04
N ASP A 262 -13.42 -2.30 13.14
CA ASP A 262 -13.90 -1.11 13.84
C ASP A 262 -13.73 0.13 12.92
N TYR A 263 -12.62 0.25 12.17
CA TYR A 263 -12.46 1.32 11.17
C TYR A 263 -13.46 1.23 10.00
N ARG A 264 -13.78 0.01 9.54
CA ARG A 264 -14.87 -0.19 8.57
C ARG A 264 -16.20 0.32 9.10
N THR A 265 -16.52 -0.05 10.35
CA THR A 265 -17.76 0.37 11.02
C THR A 265 -17.82 1.89 11.17
N MET A 266 -16.67 2.54 11.42
CA MET A 266 -16.58 4.00 11.46
C MET A 266 -16.82 4.67 10.10
N ALA A 267 -16.31 4.09 9.01
CA ALA A 267 -16.60 4.58 7.65
C ALA A 267 -18.10 4.47 7.34
N ASP A 268 -18.70 3.31 7.63
CA ASP A 268 -20.11 3.02 7.37
C ASP A 268 -21.07 3.93 8.17
N HIS A 269 -20.67 4.38 9.37
CA HIS A 269 -21.51 5.18 10.27
C HIS A 269 -21.13 6.66 10.35
N HIS A 270 -20.18 7.15 9.54
CA HIS A 270 -19.70 8.54 9.57
C HIS A 270 -19.37 9.03 11.00
N ILE A 271 -18.78 8.16 11.83
CA ILE A 271 -18.45 8.53 13.21
C ILE A 271 -17.30 9.54 13.17
N GLU A 272 -17.58 10.79 13.53
CA GLU A 272 -16.56 11.82 13.72
C GLU A 272 -15.75 11.50 14.98
N LEU A 273 -14.52 11.01 14.80
CA LEU A 273 -13.56 10.96 15.91
C LEU A 273 -13.01 12.36 16.18
N ALA A 274 -12.67 12.61 17.44
CA ALA A 274 -11.74 13.68 17.79
C ALA A 274 -10.48 13.50 16.93
N LYS A 275 -10.03 14.58 16.27
CA LYS A 275 -8.87 14.59 15.37
C LYS A 275 -7.61 14.16 16.12
N GLU A 276 -7.33 12.87 16.23
CA GLU A 276 -5.96 12.41 16.30
C GLU A 276 -5.35 12.68 14.93
N GLU A 277 -4.53 13.72 14.85
CA GLU A 277 -3.76 14.01 13.65
C GLU A 277 -2.80 12.83 13.39
N CYS A 278 -3.18 11.97 12.45
CA CYS A 278 -2.26 11.00 11.90
C CYS A 278 -1.37 11.71 10.89
N VAL A 279 -0.06 11.64 11.12
CA VAL A 279 0.95 12.24 10.25
C VAL A 279 0.91 11.63 8.84
N SER A 280 0.79 10.30 8.76
CA SER A 280 0.69 9.55 7.51
C SER A 280 -0.21 8.33 7.69
N TYR A 281 -1.39 8.39 7.07
CA TYR A 281 -2.31 7.26 7.03
C TYR A 281 -1.79 6.10 6.18
N SER A 282 -0.98 6.37 5.15
CA SER A 282 -0.31 5.33 4.35
C SER A 282 0.64 4.50 5.21
N GLN A 283 1.49 5.15 6.02
CA GLN A 283 2.36 4.45 6.96
C GLN A 283 1.56 3.65 7.99
N ARG A 284 0.55 4.26 8.62
CA ARG A 284 -0.31 3.59 9.62
C ARG A 284 -0.93 2.31 9.03
N PHE A 285 -1.37 2.37 7.78
CA PHE A 285 -1.94 1.23 7.09
C PHE A 285 -0.91 0.13 6.81
N TYR A 286 0.29 0.47 6.35
CA TYR A 286 1.36 -0.51 6.18
C TYR A 286 1.77 -1.17 7.49
N ASP A 287 1.87 -0.41 8.57
CA ASP A 287 2.22 -0.95 9.89
C ASP A 287 1.14 -1.94 10.37
N MET A 288 -0.13 -1.63 10.14
CA MET A 288 -1.23 -2.55 10.40
C MET A 288 -1.11 -3.85 9.57
N CYS A 289 -0.80 -3.73 8.28
CA CYS A 289 -0.57 -4.89 7.42
C CYS A 289 0.63 -5.73 7.89
N LYS A 290 1.72 -5.10 8.35
CA LYS A 290 2.89 -5.80 8.93
C LYS A 290 2.52 -6.58 10.19
N MET A 291 1.79 -5.96 11.13
CA MET A 291 1.34 -6.63 12.35
C MET A 291 0.39 -7.81 12.05
N LEU A 292 -0.51 -7.65 11.08
CA LEU A 292 -1.37 -8.73 10.59
C LEU A 292 -0.54 -9.85 9.97
N LEU A 293 0.40 -9.52 9.09
CA LEU A 293 1.29 -10.47 8.44
C LEU A 293 2.08 -11.31 9.46
N GLU A 294 2.65 -10.68 10.48
CA GLU A 294 3.34 -11.39 11.56
C GLU A 294 2.41 -12.34 12.33
N SER A 295 1.19 -11.88 12.63
CA SER A 295 0.19 -12.67 13.34
C SER A 295 -0.29 -13.87 12.50
N LEU A 296 -0.48 -13.69 11.18
CA LEU A 296 -0.82 -14.77 10.25
C LEU A 296 0.31 -15.78 10.11
N LYS A 297 1.56 -15.31 10.00
CA LYS A 297 2.74 -16.18 9.99
C LYS A 297 2.84 -17.00 11.28
N ASN A 298 2.54 -16.40 12.43
CA ASN A 298 2.50 -17.11 13.70
C ASN A 298 1.41 -18.20 13.70
N LEU A 299 0.18 -17.87 13.28
CA LEU A 299 -0.89 -18.85 13.16
C LEU A 299 -0.49 -20.02 12.24
N ASN A 300 0.03 -19.71 11.06
CA ASN A 300 0.46 -20.71 10.09
C ASN A 300 1.54 -21.66 10.64
N ARG A 301 2.55 -21.13 11.35
CA ARG A 301 3.60 -21.94 11.98
C ARG A 301 3.04 -22.94 13.00
N ASN A 302 2.06 -22.51 13.80
CA ASN A 302 1.47 -23.38 14.82
C ASN A 302 0.44 -24.37 14.24
N LEU A 303 -0.15 -24.09 13.08
CA LEU A 303 -1.01 -25.06 12.36
C LEU A 303 -0.21 -26.24 11.77
N MET A 304 1.09 -26.06 11.52
CA MET A 304 1.97 -27.09 10.96
C MET A 304 2.62 -28.01 12.01
N MET A 305 2.47 -27.71 13.30
CA MET A 305 3.01 -28.51 14.42
C MET A 305 1.98 -29.55 14.89
#